data_AF-A0A7X1CN03-F1
#
_entry.id   AF-A0A7X1CN03-F1
#
_cell.length_a   1.000
_cell.length_b   1.000
_cell.length_c   1.000
_cell.angle_alpha   90.00
_cell.angle_beta   90.00
_cell.angle_gamma   90.00
#
_symmetry.space_group_name_H-M   'P 1'
#
loop_
_entity.id
_entity.type
_entity.pdbx_description
1 polymer ?
#
loop_
_entity_poly.entity_id
_entity_poly.type
_entity_poly.pdbx_seq_one_letter_code
_entity_poly.pdbx_strand_id
1 'polypeptide(L)'
;MTYKIGYDIVVNDDNCTDIGKEFTDIAIKFEDKLKNYLDSLARVLDGAVKSGEVASNLEAFKLEAKTLENVLESIHQEITNTLNTFVADIDTVDNDLY
;
A
#
# COMPACT_ATOMS: atom_id res chain seq x y z
N MET A 1 -7.13 48.71 -3.09
CA MET A 1 -7.37 47.61 -2.14
C MET A 1 -6.23 46.64 -2.28
N THR A 2 -5.28 46.71 -1.36
CA THR A 2 -4.11 45.82 -1.33
C THR A 2 -4.59 44.50 -0.76
N TYR A 3 -4.63 43.45 -1.58
CA TYR A 3 -4.89 42.10 -1.08
C TYR A 3 -3.73 41.73 -0.16
N LYS A 4 -3.95 41.80 1.15
CA LYS A 4 -3.13 41.02 2.08
C LYS A 4 -3.44 39.58 1.74
N ILE A 5 -2.44 38.88 1.22
CA ILE A 5 -2.48 37.43 1.11
C ILE A 5 -2.41 36.94 2.56
N GLY A 6 -3.58 36.92 3.21
CA GLY A 6 -3.84 36.22 4.44
C GLY A 6 -3.85 34.75 4.09
N TYR A 7 -2.65 34.25 3.94
CA TYR A 7 -2.37 32.87 3.75
C TYR A 7 -2.55 32.26 5.14
N ASP A 8 -3.75 31.77 5.44
CA ASP A 8 -3.92 30.66 6.39
C ASP A 8 -3.19 29.46 5.73
N ILE A 9 -1.86 29.51 5.66
CA ILE A 9 -0.99 28.41 5.21
C ILE A 9 -0.64 27.62 6.47
N VAL A 10 -1.66 27.10 7.15
CA VAL A 10 -1.42 25.97 8.03
C VAL A 10 -1.90 24.80 7.21
N VAL A 11 -0.96 24.04 6.65
CA VAL A 11 -1.32 22.75 6.07
C VAL A 11 -1.89 21.94 7.23
N ASN A 12 -3.13 21.45 7.10
CA ASN A 12 -3.72 20.67 8.17
C ASN A 12 -3.07 19.27 8.16
N ASP A 13 -2.06 19.08 9.01
CA ASP A 13 -1.31 17.83 9.15
C ASP A 13 -2.20 16.62 9.41
N ASP A 14 -3.34 16.82 10.08
CA ASP A 14 -4.33 15.75 10.32
C ASP A 14 -4.94 15.27 8.99
N ASN A 15 -5.27 16.19 8.07
CA ASN A 15 -5.80 15.82 6.75
C ASN A 15 -4.76 15.10 5.90
N CYS A 16 -3.49 15.53 5.95
CA CYS A 16 -2.39 14.89 5.22
C CYS A 16 -2.10 13.49 5.79
N THR A 17 -2.13 13.36 7.11
CA THR A 17 -1.99 12.08 7.81
C THR A 17 -3.15 11.13 7.50
N ASP A 18 -4.38 11.63 7.44
CA ASP A 18 -5.56 10.80 7.18
C ASP A 18 -5.60 10.28 5.74
N ILE A 19 -5.24 11.10 4.74
CA ILE A 19 -5.05 10.63 3.36
C ILE A 19 -3.94 9.58 3.30
N GLY A 20 -2.85 9.77 4.06
CA GLY A 20 -1.78 8.79 4.15
C GLY A 20 -2.26 7.44 4.69
N LYS A 21 -3.04 7.45 5.77
CA LYS A 21 -3.67 6.25 6.33
C LYS A 21 -4.59 5.56 5.32
N GLU A 22 -5.35 6.31 4.51
CA GLU A 22 -6.19 5.71 3.48
C GLU A 22 -5.38 4.92 2.46
N PHE A 23 -4.23 5.42 2.01
CA PHE A 23 -3.34 4.69 1.10
C PHE A 23 -2.78 3.41 1.75
N THR A 24 -2.33 3.50 3.00
CA THR A 24 -1.87 2.35 3.79
C THR A 24 -2.98 1.30 3.95
N ASP A 25 -4.20 1.72 4.29
CA ASP A 25 -5.37 0.84 4.45
C ASP A 25 -5.74 0.12 3.15
N ILE A 26 -5.64 0.80 2.01
CA ILE A 26 -5.86 0.18 0.69
C ILE A 26 -4.80 -0.88 0.41
N ALA A 27 -3.53 -0.60 0.69
CA ALA A 27 -2.43 -1.55 0.50
C ALA A 27 -2.63 -2.81 1.35
N ILE A 28 -2.93 -2.65 2.64
CA ILE A 28 -3.24 -3.78 3.55
C ILE A 28 -4.42 -4.61 3.04
N LYS A 29 -5.52 -3.97 2.62
CA LYS A 29 -6.68 -4.68 2.06
C LYS A 29 -6.33 -5.46 0.81
N PHE A 30 -5.39 -4.98 0.00
CA PHE A 30 -4.95 -5.67 -1.21
C PHE A 30 -4.06 -6.88 -0.87
N GLU A 31 -3.11 -6.72 0.06
CA GLU A 31 -2.29 -7.82 0.59
C GLU A 31 -3.16 -8.95 1.16
N ASP A 32 -4.17 -8.61 1.99
CA ASP A 32 -5.10 -9.59 2.56
C ASP A 32 -5.88 -10.35 1.49
N LYS A 33 -6.33 -9.67 0.44
CA LYS A 33 -7.03 -10.33 -0.68
C LYS A 33 -6.12 -11.27 -1.44
N LEU A 34 -4.86 -10.90 -1.66
CA LEU A 34 -3.88 -11.75 -2.32
C LEU A 34 -3.55 -12.99 -1.48
N LYS A 35 -3.36 -12.84 -0.16
CA LYS A 35 -3.16 -13.98 0.76
C LYS A 35 -4.33 -14.96 0.72
N ASN A 36 -5.56 -14.45 0.81
CA ASN A 36 -6.77 -15.28 0.70
C ASN A 36 -6.86 -16.03 -0.65
N TYR A 37 -6.39 -15.41 -1.73
CA TYR A 37 -6.34 -16.02 -3.05
C TYR A 37 -5.28 -17.12 -3.12
N LEU A 38 -4.07 -16.87 -2.62
CA LEU A 38 -2.99 -17.87 -2.51
C LEU A 38 -3.41 -19.08 -1.67
N ASP A 39 -4.12 -18.86 -0.56
CA ASP A 39 -4.68 -19.94 0.27
C ASP A 39 -5.73 -20.76 -0.47
N SER A 40 -6.58 -20.10 -1.26
CA SER A 40 -7.57 -20.79 -2.10
C SER A 40 -6.89 -21.65 -3.16
N LEU A 41 -5.84 -21.13 -3.80
CA LEU A 41 -5.05 -21.85 -4.78
C LEU A 41 -4.33 -23.06 -4.16
N ALA A 42 -3.78 -22.90 -2.94
CA ALA A 42 -3.17 -24.00 -2.19
C ALA A 42 -4.17 -25.11 -1.90
N ARG A 43 -5.39 -24.77 -1.43
CA ARG A 43 -6.46 -25.76 -1.21
C ARG A 43 -6.83 -26.54 -2.47
N VAL A 44 -6.84 -25.90 -3.64
CA VAL A 44 -7.14 -26.56 -4.92
C VAL A 44 -6.04 -27.56 -5.29
N LEU A 45 -4.77 -27.17 -5.15
CA LEU A 45 -3.61 -28.03 -5.41
C LEU A 45 -3.55 -29.22 -4.44
N ASP A 46 -3.79 -28.98 -3.15
CA ASP A 46 -3.72 -30.02 -2.12
C ASP A 46 -4.93 -30.97 -2.16
N GLY A 47 -6.06 -30.52 -2.69
CA GLY A 47 -7.32 -31.25 -2.72
C GLY A 47 -7.62 -31.90 -4.07
N ALA A 48 -7.92 -31.06 -5.06
CA ALA A 48 -8.59 -31.43 -6.30
C ALA A 48 -7.64 -31.73 -7.46
N VAL A 49 -6.50 -31.05 -7.53
CA VAL A 49 -5.58 -31.11 -8.68
C VAL A 49 -4.17 -31.43 -8.20
N LYS A 50 -3.89 -32.72 -7.99
CA LYS A 50 -2.64 -33.21 -7.38
C LYS A 50 -1.53 -33.57 -8.36
N SER A 51 -1.85 -33.72 -9.66
CA SER A 51 -0.88 -34.16 -10.67
C SER A 51 -1.33 -33.82 -12.08
N GLY A 52 -0.38 -33.80 -13.01
CA GLY A 52 -0.61 -33.51 -14.43
C GLY A 52 -0.43 -32.03 -14.76
N GLU A 53 -0.62 -31.70 -16.03
CA GLU A 53 -0.33 -30.38 -16.59
C GLU A 53 -1.11 -29.25 -15.90
N VAL A 54 -2.35 -29.52 -15.48
CA VAL A 54 -3.16 -28.56 -14.71
C VAL A 54 -2.53 -28.27 -13.34
N ALA A 55 -2.01 -29.28 -12.64
CA ALA A 55 -1.34 -29.08 -11.35
C ALA A 55 -0.08 -28.22 -11.52
N SER A 56 0.75 -28.55 -12.52
CA SER A 56 1.97 -27.81 -12.82
C SER A 56 1.71 -26.36 -13.20
N ASN A 57 0.68 -26.09 -14.01
CA ASN A 57 0.29 -24.73 -14.36
C ASN A 57 -0.21 -23.93 -13.15
N LEU A 58 -0.99 -24.57 -12.26
CA LEU A 58 -1.45 -23.94 -11.03
C LEU A 58 -0.30 -23.67 -10.04
N GLU A 59 0.70 -24.55 -9.97
CA GLU A 59 1.92 -24.31 -9.19
C GLU A 59 2.75 -23.15 -9.73
N ALA A 60 2.93 -23.07 -11.05
CA ALA A 60 3.61 -21.94 -11.69
C ALA A 60 2.89 -20.61 -11.41
N PHE A 61 1.56 -20.61 -11.56
CA PHE A 61 0.74 -19.45 -11.25
C PHE A 61 0.79 -19.07 -9.75
N LYS A 62 0.86 -20.05 -8.83
CA LYS A 62 1.10 -19.81 -7.39
C LYS A 62 2.41 -19.06 -7.16
N LEU A 63 3.46 -19.40 -7.89
CA LEU A 63 4.77 -18.77 -7.78
C LEU A 63 4.74 -17.32 -8.26
N GLU A 64 4.05 -17.04 -9.37
CA GLU A 64 3.84 -15.66 -9.85
C GLU A 64 3.03 -14.83 -8.86
N ALA A 65 1.95 -15.40 -8.31
CA ALA A 65 1.14 -14.72 -7.30
C ALA A 65 1.92 -14.42 -5.99
N LYS A 66 2.84 -15.31 -5.58
CA LYS A 66 3.78 -15.02 -4.47
C LYS A 66 4.78 -13.92 -4.80
N THR A 67 5.20 -13.82 -6.06
CA THR A 67 6.08 -12.72 -6.49
C THR A 67 5.35 -11.38 -6.37
N LEU A 68 4.07 -11.36 -6.74
CA LEU A 68 3.22 -10.18 -6.57
C LEU A 68 3.05 -9.80 -5.09
N GLU A 69 2.97 -10.77 -4.17
CA GLU A 69 2.90 -10.52 -2.72
C GLU A 69 4.10 -9.71 -2.23
N ASN A 70 5.31 -10.12 -2.58
CA ASN A 70 6.53 -9.39 -2.20
C ASN A 70 6.60 -7.98 -2.80
N VAL A 71 6.13 -7.80 -4.04
CA VAL A 71 6.08 -6.50 -4.71
C VAL A 71 5.12 -5.56 -3.98
N LEU A 72 3.97 -6.07 -3.52
CA LEU A 72 2.99 -5.27 -2.78
C LEU A 72 3.52 -4.83 -1.42
N GLU A 73 4.17 -5.73 -0.67
CA GLU A 73 4.81 -5.36 0.60
C GLU A 73 5.84 -4.24 0.40
N SER A 74 6.60 -4.30 -0.70
CA SER A 74 7.57 -3.25 -1.05
C SER A 74 6.88 -1.92 -1.36
N ILE A 75 5.82 -1.94 -2.18
CA ILE A 75 5.03 -0.75 -2.53
C ILE A 75 4.39 -0.13 -1.28
N HIS A 76 3.83 -0.96 -0.40
CA HIS A 76 3.24 -0.51 0.86
C HIS A 76 4.29 0.21 1.74
N GLN A 77 5.50 -0.35 1.83
CA GLN A 77 6.59 0.27 2.56
C GLN A 77 7.04 1.60 1.94
N GLU A 78 7.12 1.69 0.61
CA GLU A 78 7.43 2.94 -0.12
C GLU A 78 6.36 4.02 0.08
N ILE A 79 5.07 3.65 0.03
CA ILE A 79 3.95 4.55 0.32
C ILE A 79 4.08 5.10 1.74
N THR A 80 4.30 4.22 2.72
CA THR A 80 4.44 4.62 4.13
C THR A 80 5.61 5.58 4.34
N ASN A 81 6.76 5.31 3.72
CA ASN A 81 7.94 6.16 3.80
C ASN A 81 7.72 7.53 3.14
N THR A 82 7.06 7.55 1.99
CA THR A 82 6.75 8.78 1.25
C THR A 82 5.82 9.67 2.06
N LEU A 83 4.79 9.09 2.69
CA LEU A 83 3.85 9.81 3.54
C LEU A 83 4.53 10.39 4.78
N ASN A 84 5.37 9.60 5.45
CA ASN A 84 6.13 10.08 6.61
C ASN A 84 7.09 11.22 6.24
N THR A 85 7.74 11.13 5.07
CA THR A 85 8.60 12.20 4.56
C THR A 85 7.79 13.46 4.28
N PHE A 86 6.63 13.32 3.64
CA PHE A 86 5.77 14.46 3.31
C PHE A 86 5.27 15.20 4.56
N VAL A 87 4.85 14.48 5.60
CA VAL A 87 4.45 15.09 6.88
C VAL A 87 5.64 15.82 7.53
N ALA A 88 6.82 15.21 7.55
CA ALA A 88 8.03 15.84 8.10
C ALA A 88 8.48 17.10 7.31
N ASP A 89 8.30 17.10 5.99
CA ASP A 89 8.59 18.26 5.14
C ASP A 89 7.62 19.41 5.45
N ILE A 90 6.33 19.12 5.68
CA ILE A 90 5.34 20.12 6.11
C ILE A 90 5.72 20.70 7.48
N ASP A 91 5.98 19.83 8.46
CA ASP A 91 6.41 20.25 9.81
C ASP A 91 7.64 21.17 9.77
N THR A 92 8.58 20.91 8.86
CA THR A 92 9.79 21.71 8.70
C THR A 92 9.48 23.11 8.16
N VAL A 93 8.61 23.19 7.15
CA VAL A 93 8.20 24.47 6.55
C VAL A 93 7.33 25.29 7.51
N ASP A 94 6.47 24.63 8.31
CA ASP A 94 5.64 25.30 9.32
C ASP A 94 6.47 25.86 10.49
N ASN A 95 7.55 25.19 10.88
CA ASN A 95 8.51 25.73 11.85
C ASN A 95 9.26 26.98 11.33
N ASP A 96 9.49 27.08 10.01
CA ASP A 96 10.13 28.25 9.39
C ASP A 96 9.18 29.46 9.25
N LEU A 97 7.87 29.28 9.49
CA LEU A 97 6.85 30.34 9.45
C LEU A 97 6.63 31.06 10.80
N TYR A 98 7.27 30.61 11.88
CA TYR A 98 7.24 31.21 13.23
C TYR A 98 8.54 31.93 13.61
#